data_AF-A0A959C7P4-F1
#
_entry.id   AF-A0A959C7P4-F1
#
_cell.length_a   1.000
_cell.length_b   1.000
_cell.length_c   1.000
_cell.angle_alpha   90.00
_cell.angle_beta   90.00
_cell.angle_gamma   90.00
#
_symmetry.space_group_name_H-M   'P 1'
#
loop_
_entity.id
_entity.type
_entity.pdbx_description
1 polymer ?
#
loop_
_entity_poly.entity_id
_entity_poly.type
_entity_poly.pdbx_seq_one_letter_code
_entity_poly.pdbx_strand_id
1 'polypeptide(L)'
;MRNILALLFICSTLATAASQRLGHFDLFLLSLTKNTDQSWQPIAPRFLTSFNPKGYNNQPCFFSNTEIYLTVQNPADTSQTDIVALDLLSRTRTQVTATS
;
A
#
# COMPACT_ATOMS: atom_id res chain seq x y z
N MET A 1 -38.57 -6.54 23.76
CA MET A 1 -37.21 -7.08 23.97
C MET A 1 -36.73 -7.97 22.82
N ARG A 2 -37.49 -9.00 22.41
CA ARG A 2 -37.14 -9.87 21.26
C ARG A 2 -36.78 -9.13 19.96
N ASN A 3 -37.57 -8.14 19.57
CA ASN A 3 -37.35 -7.40 18.31
C ASN A 3 -36.13 -6.45 18.40
N ILE A 4 -35.79 -5.96 19.60
CA ILE A 4 -34.61 -5.11 19.84
C ILE A 4 -33.34 -5.97 19.77
N LEU A 5 -33.37 -7.17 20.34
CA LEU A 5 -32.26 -8.13 20.27
C LEU A 5 -32.00 -8.58 18.82
N ALA A 6 -33.06 -8.83 18.04
CA ALA A 6 -32.93 -9.15 16.62
C ALA A 6 -32.31 -8.00 15.81
N LEU A 7 -32.72 -6.75 16.09
CA LEU A 7 -32.16 -5.57 15.43
C LEU A 7 -30.67 -5.35 15.79
N LEU A 8 -30.31 -5.54 17.06
CA LEU A 8 -28.92 -5.47 17.54
C LEU A 8 -28.04 -6.53 16.87
N PHE A 9 -28.56 -7.75 16.70
CA PHE A 9 -27.84 -8.84 16.02
C PHE A 9 -27.63 -8.54 14.52
N ILE A 10 -28.63 -7.99 13.83
CA ILE A 10 -28.47 -7.61 12.41
C ILE A 10 -27.46 -6.46 12.28
N CYS A 11 -27.57 -5.42 13.10
CA CYS A 11 -26.62 -4.30 13.08
C CYS A 11 -25.19 -4.72 13.40
N SER A 12 -24.98 -5.67 14.31
CA SER A 12 -23.62 -6.13 14.64
C SER A 12 -22.98 -6.92 13.49
N THR A 13 -23.74 -7.70 12.73
CA THR A 13 -23.22 -8.43 11.55
C THR A 13 -22.92 -7.52 10.35
N LEU A 14 -23.60 -6.39 10.20
CA LEU A 14 -23.33 -5.43 9.12
C LEU A 14 -22.10 -4.56 9.39
N ALA A 15 -21.79 -4.29 10.66
CA ALA A 15 -20.63 -3.47 11.04
C ALA A 15 -19.28 -4.16 10.77
N THR A 16 -19.22 -5.50 10.84
CA THR A 16 -17.97 -6.26 10.64
C THR A 16 -17.53 -6.32 9.17
N ALA A 17 -18.48 -6.30 8.23
CA ALA A 17 -18.17 -6.34 6.79
C ALA A 17 -17.44 -5.07 6.30
N ALA A 18 -17.71 -3.92 6.92
CA ALA A 18 -17.07 -2.65 6.54
C ALA A 18 -15.61 -2.52 7.01
N SER A 19 -15.16 -3.37 7.94
CA SER A 19 -13.84 -3.30 8.59
C SER A 19 -12.76 -4.16 7.91
N GLN A 20 -13.05 -4.79 6.77
CA GLN A 20 -12.09 -5.69 6.09
C GLN A 20 -11.15 -4.99 5.11
N ARG A 21 -11.26 -3.68 4.92
CA ARG A 21 -10.38 -2.95 4.00
C ARG A 21 -9.01 -2.75 4.63
N LEU A 22 -7.97 -3.16 3.91
CA LEU A 22 -6.61 -2.83 4.28
C LEU A 22 -6.41 -1.30 4.24
N GLY A 23 -5.56 -0.79 5.13
CA GLY A 23 -5.32 0.65 5.26
C GLY A 23 -4.67 1.27 4.02
N HIS A 24 -4.82 2.58 3.83
CA HIS A 24 -4.10 3.28 2.78
C HIS A 24 -2.71 3.71 3.24
N PHE A 25 -1.72 3.51 2.40
CA PHE A 25 -0.33 3.91 2.64
C PHE A 25 0.26 4.51 1.37
N ASP A 26 1.10 5.52 1.55
CA ASP A 26 1.78 6.23 0.49
C ASP A 26 3.29 6.02 0.59
N LEU A 27 3.94 5.76 -0.55
CA LEU A 27 5.39 5.56 -0.61
C LEU A 27 6.08 6.78 -1.18
N PHE A 28 7.05 7.29 -0.42
CA PHE A 28 8.00 8.30 -0.85
C PHE A 28 9.41 7.72 -0.87
N LEU A 29 10.10 7.89 -1.99
CA LEU A 29 11.52 7.59 -2.12
C LEU A 29 12.32 8.88 -1.97
N LEU A 30 13.26 8.86 -1.04
CA LEU A 30 14.18 9.96 -0.75
C LEU A 30 15.60 9.50 -1.04
N SER A 31 16.40 10.33 -1.68
CA SER A 31 17.86 10.14 -1.72
C SER A 31 18.46 10.87 -0.52
N LEU A 32 19.44 10.28 0.15
CA LEU A 32 20.14 10.93 1.25
C LEU A 32 21.55 11.31 0.81
N THR A 33 21.90 12.59 0.99
CA THR A 33 23.28 13.06 0.85
C THR A 33 23.86 13.32 2.24
N LYS A 34 25.14 13.02 2.42
CA LYS A 34 25.85 13.29 3.67
C LYS A 34 26.61 14.60 3.55
N ASN A 35 26.31 15.55 4.41
CA ASN A 35 26.99 16.84 4.45
C ASN A 35 28.34 16.74 5.17
N THR A 36 29.18 17.78 5.00
CA THR A 36 30.50 17.87 5.63
C THR A 36 30.43 17.88 7.15
N ASP A 37 29.34 18.40 7.72
CA ASP A 37 29.04 18.38 9.16
C ASP A 37 28.49 17.03 9.65
N GLN A 38 28.54 15.98 8.80
CA GLN A 38 28.02 14.64 9.04
C GLN A 38 26.50 14.52 9.15
N SER A 39 25.74 15.60 8.94
CA SER A 39 24.29 15.54 8.85
C SER A 39 23.84 14.83 7.56
N TRP A 40 22.70 14.15 7.62
CA TRP A 40 22.06 13.56 6.43
C TRP A 40 20.96 14.49 5.94
N GLN A 41 21.01 14.86 4.68
CA GLN A 41 20.00 15.69 4.04
C GLN A 41 19.21 14.88 3.01
N PRO A 42 17.87 14.80 3.12
CA PRO A 42 17.05 14.22 2.08
C PRO A 42 16.97 15.15 0.87
N ILE A 43 17.13 14.58 -0.32
CA ILE A 43 17.04 15.25 -1.61
C ILE A 43 16.22 14.39 -2.58
N ALA A 44 15.75 15.03 -3.65
CA ALA A 44 15.03 14.38 -4.75
C ALA A 44 13.84 13.48 -4.31
N PRO A 45 12.85 14.02 -3.59
CA PRO A 45 11.68 13.25 -3.18
C PRO A 45 10.88 12.76 -4.41
N ARG A 46 10.50 11.49 -4.41
CA ARG A 46 9.67 10.87 -5.44
C ARG A 46 8.49 10.17 -4.81
N PHE A 47 7.28 10.51 -5.25
CA PHE A 47 6.06 9.80 -4.88
C PHE A 47 5.89 8.57 -5.78
N LEU A 48 5.76 7.38 -5.19
CA LEU A 48 5.80 6.11 -5.93
C LEU A 48 4.43 5.44 -6.10
N THR A 49 3.42 5.83 -5.34
CA THR A 49 2.12 5.13 -5.26
C THR A 49 0.96 5.86 -5.94
N SER A 50 1.27 6.79 -6.86
CA SER A 50 0.25 7.50 -7.65
C SER A 50 -0.63 6.58 -8.48
N PHE A 51 -0.17 5.37 -8.79
CA PHE A 51 -0.94 4.35 -9.51
C PHE A 51 -2.04 3.69 -8.66
N ASN A 52 -1.97 3.80 -7.33
CA ASN A 52 -2.94 3.21 -6.40
C ASN A 52 -3.24 4.18 -5.22
N PRO A 53 -3.78 5.37 -5.53
CA PRO A 53 -3.83 6.52 -4.60
C PRO A 53 -4.83 6.37 -3.45
N LYS A 54 -5.65 5.32 -3.45
CA LYS A 54 -6.60 5.01 -2.37
C LYS A 54 -6.50 3.57 -1.89
N GLY A 55 -5.53 2.82 -2.40
CA GLY A 55 -5.36 1.43 -2.06
C GLY A 55 -4.30 1.22 -0.99
N TYR A 56 -4.14 -0.04 -0.65
CA TYR A 56 -3.06 -0.50 0.20
C TYR A 56 -1.77 -0.56 -0.62
N ASN A 57 -0.72 0.13 -0.16
CA ASN A 57 0.62 0.08 -0.74
C ASN A 57 1.62 -0.06 0.40
N ASN A 58 1.92 -1.28 0.84
CA ASN A 58 2.67 -1.46 2.07
C ASN A 58 3.82 -2.47 1.93
N GLN A 59 4.64 -2.54 2.98
CA GLN A 59 5.77 -3.44 3.10
C GLN A 59 6.77 -3.31 1.93
N PRO A 60 7.23 -2.08 1.60
CA PRO A 60 8.23 -1.91 0.55
C PRO A 60 9.55 -2.58 0.94
N CYS A 61 10.19 -3.20 -0.04
CA CYS A 61 11.53 -3.76 0.09
C CYS A 61 12.32 -3.46 -1.18
N PHE A 62 13.56 -2.99 -1.03
CA PHE A 62 14.48 -2.92 -2.16
C PHE A 62 14.91 -4.32 -2.54
N PHE A 63 14.58 -4.74 -3.75
CA PHE A 63 15.10 -5.96 -4.35
C PHE A 63 16.47 -5.72 -5.00
N SER A 64 16.67 -4.50 -5.52
CA SER A 64 17.96 -4.00 -6.01
C SER A 64 18.05 -2.48 -5.84
N ASN A 65 19.16 -1.87 -6.27
CA ASN A 65 19.32 -0.41 -6.23
C ASN A 65 18.27 0.34 -7.09
N THR A 66 17.65 -0.34 -8.05
CA THR A 66 16.70 0.26 -8.99
C THR A 66 15.33 -0.40 -8.93
N GLU A 67 15.08 -1.34 -8.01
CA GLU A 67 13.83 -2.08 -7.98
C GLU A 67 13.28 -2.21 -6.56
N ILE A 68 12.01 -1.85 -6.38
CA ILE A 68 11.28 -1.94 -5.11
C ILE A 68 10.11 -2.90 -5.30
N TYR A 69 9.99 -3.87 -4.40
CA TYR A 69 8.82 -4.73 -4.31
C TYR A 69 7.91 -4.19 -3.21
N LEU A 70 6.60 -4.24 -3.42
CA LEU A 70 5.61 -3.85 -2.43
C LEU A 70 4.35 -4.70 -2.55
N THR A 71 3.64 -4.79 -1.45
CA THR A 71 2.33 -5.40 -1.37
C THR A 71 1.26 -4.37 -1.74
N VAL A 72 0.40 -4.70 -2.70
CA VAL A 72 -0.63 -3.81 -3.25
C VAL A 72 -2.00 -4.49 -3.18
N GLN A 73 -3.01 -3.75 -2.73
CA GLN A 73 -4.41 -4.10 -2.98
C GLN A 73 -5.12 -2.90 -3.61
N ASN A 74 -5.83 -3.15 -4.70
CA ASN A 74 -6.59 -2.13 -5.42
C ASN A 74 -7.92 -1.86 -4.70
N PRO A 75 -8.33 -0.61 -4.47
CA PRO A 75 -9.63 -0.32 -3.86
C PRO A 75 -10.83 -0.79 -4.70
N ALA A 76 -10.65 -0.99 -6.02
CA ALA A 76 -11.67 -1.54 -6.90
C ALA A 76 -11.77 -3.07 -6.83
N ASP A 77 -10.73 -3.75 -6.34
CA ASP A 77 -10.69 -5.19 -6.19
C ASP A 77 -9.97 -5.58 -4.88
N THR A 78 -10.79 -5.84 -3.85
CA THR A 78 -10.29 -6.24 -2.52
C THR A 78 -10.25 -7.75 -2.34
N SER A 79 -10.49 -8.53 -3.40
CA SER A 79 -10.47 -9.99 -3.32
C SER A 79 -9.05 -10.55 -3.23
N GLN A 80 -8.09 -9.80 -3.76
CA GLN A 80 -6.70 -10.21 -3.88
C GLN A 80 -5.75 -9.12 -3.38
N THR A 81 -4.60 -9.56 -2.90
CA THR A 81 -3.46 -8.71 -2.58
C THR A 81 -2.28 -9.21 -3.39
N ASP A 82 -1.67 -8.33 -4.15
CA ASP A 82 -0.61 -8.64 -5.10
C ASP A 82 0.75 -8.16 -4.62
N ILE A 83 1.80 -8.87 -5.07
CA ILE A 83 3.16 -8.36 -5.06
C ILE A 83 3.39 -7.64 -6.38
N VAL A 84 3.87 -6.40 -6.29
CA VAL A 84 4.21 -5.55 -7.42
C VAL A 84 5.67 -5.15 -7.32
N ALA A 85 6.37 -5.13 -8.46
CA ALA A 85 7.70 -4.56 -8.60
C ALA A 85 7.62 -3.18 -9.28
N LEU A 86 8.35 -2.21 -8.73
CA LEU A 86 8.56 -0.87 -9.28
C LEU A 86 10.01 -0.75 -9.73
N ASP A 87 10.21 -0.56 -11.04
CA ASP A 87 11.51 -0.20 -11.59
C ASP A 87 11.69 1.32 -11.51
N LEU A 88 12.65 1.76 -10.72
CA LEU A 88 12.95 3.16 -10.43
C LEU A 88 13.63 3.89 -11.59
N LEU A 89 14.31 3.15 -12.48
CA LEU A 89 15.03 3.65 -13.64
C LEU A 89 14.09 3.82 -14.84
N SER A 90 13.42 2.74 -15.24
CA SER A 90 12.48 2.74 -16.37
C SER A 90 11.10 3.31 -16.02
N ARG A 91 10.82 3.48 -14.72
CA ARG A 91 9.54 3.97 -14.18
C ARG A 91 8.36 3.07 -14.54
N THR A 92 8.61 1.77 -14.65
CA THR A 92 7.58 0.78 -14.93
C THR A 92 7.14 0.06 -13.67
N ARG A 93 5.92 -0.48 -13.72
CA ARG A 93 5.33 -1.31 -12.68
C ARG A 93 4.99 -2.67 -13.27
N THR A 94 5.41 -3.74 -12.60
CA THR A 94 5.12 -5.13 -12.99
C THR A 94 4.39 -5.83 -11.86
N GLN A 95 3.28 -6.48 -12.18
CA GLN A 95 2.61 -7.37 -11.23
C GLN A 95 3.35 -8.71 -11.20
N VAL A 96 3.88 -9.09 -10.05
CA VAL A 96 4.71 -10.29 -9.86
C VAL A 96 3.82 -11.51 -9.58
N THR A 97 2.82 -11.34 -8.73
CA THR A 97 1.82 -12.38 -8.46
C THR A 97 0.51 -12.04 -9.14
N ALA A 98 0.00 -12.95 -9.95
CA ALA A 98 -1.38 -12.94 -10.44
C ALA A 98 -1.96 -14.32 -10.13
N THR A 99 -2.12 -14.62 -8.84
CA THR A 99 -2.62 -15.93 -8.38
C THR A 99 -4.14 -15.95 -8.53
N SER A 100 -4.63 -16.69 -9.51
CA SER A 100 -6.07 -16.94 -9.75
C SER A 100 -6.66 -17.95 -8.79
#